data_AF-A0A559R9F1-F1
#
_entry.id   AF-A0A559R9F1-F1
#
_cell.length_a   1.000
_cell.length_b   1.000
_cell.length_c   1.000
_cell.angle_alpha   90.00
_cell.angle_beta   90.00
_cell.angle_gamma   90.00
#
_symmetry.space_group_name_H-M   'P 1'
#
loop_
_entity.id
_entity.type
_entity.pdbx_description
1 polymer ?
#
loop_
_entity_poly.entity_id
_entity_poly.type
_entity_poly.pdbx_seq_one_letter_code
_entity_poly.pdbx_strand_id
1 'polypeptide(L)'
;MGIERNKLIGFFGIGIFTYKTISGLSYSFSDLAKDLLILLDSKPSWTFWISELFGLILFVILINIIINRVLENYKTISENVLKYFIWSFSAYFIVQVIQISYPSIKSYFIFEVENLGIKEYYGYLRNNHMLYFTQSIFYYLGEIIAIILIYNKTKNE
;
A
#
# COMPACT_ATOMS: atom_id res chain seq x y z
N MET A 1 24.04 -22.19 -12.24
CA MET A 1 24.25 -22.14 -10.78
C MET A 1 22.89 -22.24 -10.11
N GLY A 2 22.64 -23.30 -9.34
CA GLY A 2 21.37 -23.46 -8.62
C GLY A 2 21.34 -22.55 -7.40
N ILE A 3 20.31 -21.72 -7.26
CA ILE A 3 20.07 -20.97 -6.03
C ILE A 3 19.74 -22.00 -4.94
N GLU A 4 20.46 -21.97 -3.81
CA GLU A 4 20.14 -22.80 -2.66
C GLU A 4 18.67 -22.58 -2.25
N ARG A 5 17.90 -23.65 -2.07
CA ARG A 5 16.47 -23.61 -1.77
C ARG A 5 16.11 -22.63 -0.64
N ASN A 6 16.95 -22.53 0.39
CA ASN A 6 16.76 -21.63 1.52
C ASN A 6 16.89 -20.15 1.13
N LYS A 7 17.81 -19.82 0.22
CA LYS A 7 17.97 -18.46 -0.32
C LYS A 7 16.77 -18.08 -1.19
N LEU A 8 16.27 -19.02 -2.00
CA LEU A 8 15.08 -18.80 -2.82
C LEU A 8 13.84 -18.49 -1.94
N ILE A 9 13.60 -19.28 -0.89
CA ILE A 9 12.51 -19.04 0.07
C ILE A 9 12.68 -17.66 0.73
N GLY A 10 13.90 -17.30 1.12
CA GLY A 10 14.17 -16.01 1.73
C GLY A 10 13.91 -14.83 0.78
N PHE A 11 14.33 -14.92 -0.49
CA PHE A 11 14.03 -13.89 -1.50
C PHE A 11 12.53 -13.74 -1.76
N PHE A 12 11.81 -14.86 -1.87
CA PHE A 12 10.36 -14.85 -2.04
C PHE A 12 9.67 -14.20 -0.84
N GLY A 13 10.10 -14.54 0.38
CA GLY A 13 9.63 -13.93 1.61
C GLY A 13 9.88 -12.43 1.66
N ILE A 14 11.11 -11.99 1.35
CA ILE A 14 11.46 -10.56 1.26
C ILE A 14 10.52 -9.84 0.29
N GLY A 15 10.31 -10.41 -0.91
CA GLY A 15 9.43 -9.83 -1.93
C GLY A 15 8.00 -9.66 -1.44
N ILE A 16 7.40 -10.73 -0.88
CA ILE A 16 6.01 -10.71 -0.39
C ILE A 16 5.84 -9.71 0.76
N PHE A 17 6.69 -9.75 1.79
CA PHE A 17 6.52 -8.88 2.94
C PHE A 17 6.78 -7.42 2.59
N THR A 18 7.75 -7.15 1.72
CA THR A 18 8.00 -5.79 1.22
C THR A 18 6.80 -5.28 0.43
N TYR A 19 6.25 -6.07 -0.50
CA TYR A 19 5.05 -5.71 -1.25
C TYR A 19 3.87 -5.43 -0.31
N LYS A 20 3.59 -6.33 0.63
CA LYS A 20 2.49 -6.15 1.60
C LYS A 20 2.69 -4.92 2.48
N THR A 21 3.93 -4.61 2.85
CA THR A 21 4.26 -3.40 3.62
C THR A 21 3.93 -2.15 2.82
N ILE A 22 4.37 -2.08 1.56
CA ILE A 22 4.11 -0.93 0.67
C ILE A 22 2.61 -0.78 0.42
N SER A 23 1.93 -1.86 0.06
CA SER A 23 0.48 -1.87 -0.15
C SER A 23 -0.28 -1.43 1.10
N GLY A 24 0.11 -1.95 2.27
CA GLY A 24 -0.51 -1.57 3.53
C GLY A 24 -0.30 -0.09 3.88
N LEU A 25 0.91 0.44 3.69
CA LEU A 25 1.18 1.87 3.89
C LEU A 25 0.34 2.73 2.94
N SER A 26 0.35 2.42 1.64
CA SER A 26 -0.44 3.15 0.64
C SER A 26 -1.92 3.17 0.97
N TYR A 27 -2.47 2.05 1.44
CA TYR A 27 -3.86 1.97 1.87
C TYR A 27 -4.13 2.82 3.12
N SER A 28 -3.29 2.71 4.15
CA SER A 28 -3.44 3.51 5.38
C SER A 28 -3.38 5.02 5.11
N PHE A 29 -2.49 5.44 4.22
CA PHE A 29 -2.38 6.85 3.82
C PHE A 29 -3.57 7.30 2.95
N SER A 30 -4.11 6.42 2.10
CA SER A 30 -5.36 6.67 1.37
C SER A 30 -6.54 6.87 2.33
N ASP A 31 -6.66 6.01 3.34
CA ASP A 31 -7.70 6.12 4.36
C ASP A 31 -7.57 7.41 5.18
N LEU A 32 -6.34 7.78 5.55
CA LEU A 32 -6.08 9.06 6.20
C LEU A 32 -6.48 10.25 5.32
N ALA A 33 -6.15 10.21 4.02
CA ALA A 33 -6.51 11.27 3.08
C ALA A 33 -8.03 11.38 2.91
N LYS A 34 -8.74 10.24 2.81
CA LYS A 34 -10.21 10.18 2.80
C LYS A 34 -10.79 10.84 4.04
N ASP A 35 -10.28 10.49 5.22
CA ASP A 35 -10.79 11.02 6.48
C ASP A 35 -10.54 12.53 6.61
N LEU A 36 -9.37 13.02 6.17
CA LEU A 36 -9.09 14.46 6.10
C LEU A 36 -10.02 15.19 5.11
N LEU A 37 -10.32 14.59 3.97
CA LEU A 37 -11.23 15.20 2.98
C LEU A 37 -12.67 15.28 3.51
N ILE A 38 -13.11 14.25 4.24
CA ILE A 38 -14.42 14.26 4.92
C ILE A 38 -14.45 15.36 5.99
N LEU A 39 -13.39 15.49 6.79
CA LEU A 39 -13.28 16.56 7.79
C LEU A 39 -13.31 17.98 7.18
N LEU A 40 -12.90 18.11 5.93
CA LEU A 40 -12.96 19.36 5.16
C LEU A 40 -14.30 19.55 4.40
N ASP A 41 -15.33 18.75 4.71
CA ASP A 41 -16.64 18.75 4.05
C ASP A 41 -16.55 18.57 2.52
N SER A 42 -15.58 17.78 2.05
CA SER A 42 -15.43 17.46 0.63
C SER A 42 -16.57 16.56 0.15
N LYS A 43 -17.04 16.78 -1.08
CA LYS A 43 -18.10 15.92 -1.67
C LYS A 43 -17.62 14.47 -1.77
N PRO A 44 -18.51 13.47 -1.53
CA PRO A 44 -18.17 12.05 -1.59
C PRO A 44 -17.42 11.60 -2.86
N SER A 45 -17.76 12.15 -4.02
CA SER A 45 -17.10 11.83 -5.29
C SER A 45 -15.63 12.29 -5.32
N TRP A 46 -15.35 13.51 -4.87
CA TRP A 46 -13.99 14.04 -4.77
C TRP A 46 -13.18 13.29 -3.73
N THR A 47 -13.78 13.03 -2.56
CA THR A 47 -13.19 12.22 -1.51
C THR A 47 -12.73 10.87 -2.05
N PHE A 48 -13.59 10.17 -2.80
CA PHE A 48 -13.25 8.90 -3.44
C PHE A 48 -12.08 9.02 -4.42
N TRP A 49 -12.19 9.88 -5.44
CA TRP A 49 -11.18 9.93 -6.49
C TRP A 49 -9.82 10.39 -5.97
N ILE A 50 -9.79 11.37 -5.07
CA ILE A 50 -8.55 11.88 -4.52
C ILE A 50 -7.89 10.83 -3.62
N SER A 51 -8.65 10.13 -2.76
CA SER A 51 -8.07 9.09 -1.89
C SER A 51 -7.49 7.94 -2.71
N GLU A 52 -8.23 7.43 -3.71
CA GLU A 52 -7.77 6.33 -4.57
C GLU A 52 -6.52 6.71 -5.38
N LEU A 53 -6.53 7.90 -6.00
CA LEU A 53 -5.37 8.38 -6.76
C LEU A 53 -4.16 8.61 -5.85
N PHE A 54 -4.36 9.15 -4.65
CA PHE A 54 -3.31 9.35 -3.67
C PHE A 54 -2.69 8.00 -3.25
N GLY A 55 -3.52 7.00 -2.95
CA GLY A 55 -3.06 5.64 -2.64
C GLY A 55 -2.23 5.03 -3.77
N LEU A 56 -2.71 5.12 -5.01
CA LEU A 56 -1.99 4.63 -6.19
C LEU A 56 -0.65 5.34 -6.39
N ILE A 57 -0.63 6.69 -6.35
CA ILE A 57 0.59 7.48 -6.53
C ILE A 57 1.62 7.12 -5.45
N LEU A 58 1.18 7.04 -4.19
CA LEU A 58 2.07 6.68 -3.09
C LEU A 58 2.63 5.28 -3.27
N PHE A 59 1.80 4.31 -3.70
CA PHE A 59 2.26 2.96 -4.02
C PHE A 59 3.35 2.96 -5.09
N VAL A 60 3.12 3.66 -6.20
CA VAL A 60 4.08 3.75 -7.31
C VAL A 60 5.39 4.41 -6.89
N ILE A 61 5.33 5.46 -6.05
CA ILE A 61 6.53 6.12 -5.52
C ILE A 61 7.30 5.16 -4.62
N LEU A 62 6.64 4.53 -3.65
CA LEU A 62 7.28 3.62 -2.70
C LEU A 62 7.89 2.40 -3.39
N ILE A 63 7.19 1.78 -4.32
CA ILE A 63 7.73 0.63 -5.07
C ILE A 63 8.93 1.05 -5.90
N ASN A 64 8.89 2.21 -6.55
CA ASN A 64 10.01 2.71 -7.34
C ASN A 64 11.27 2.92 -6.50
N ILE A 65 11.13 3.51 -5.30
CA ILE A 65 12.21 3.71 -4.33
C ILE A 65 12.80 2.36 -3.89
N ILE A 66 11.92 1.41 -3.54
CA ILE A 66 12.35 0.09 -3.07
C ILE A 66 13.07 -0.70 -4.15
N ILE A 67 12.57 -0.70 -5.39
CA ILE A 67 13.24 -1.38 -6.51
C ILE A 67 14.65 -0.80 -6.71
N ASN A 68 14.81 0.53 -6.73
CA ASN A 68 16.14 1.15 -6.84
C ASN A 68 17.08 0.64 -5.74
N ARG A 69 16.61 0.67 -4.50
CA ARG A 69 17.42 0.29 -3.35
C ARG A 69 17.78 -1.19 -3.36
N VAL A 70 16.90 -2.06 -3.83
CA VAL A 70 17.16 -3.50 -3.95
C VAL A 70 18.24 -3.76 -5.02
N LEU A 71 18.14 -3.12 -6.18
CA LEU A 71 19.12 -3.28 -7.26
C LEU A 71 20.52 -2.81 -6.85
N GLU A 72 20.62 -1.62 -6.25
CA GLU A 72 21.89 -1.07 -5.74
C GLU A 72 22.58 -1.98 -4.70
N ASN A 73 21.80 -2.78 -3.95
CA ASN A 73 22.29 -3.58 -2.83
C ASN A 73 22.17 -5.10 -3.07
N TYR A 74 21.96 -5.55 -4.31
CA TYR A 74 21.64 -6.95 -4.62
C TYR A 74 22.65 -7.96 -4.01
N LYS A 75 23.96 -7.68 -4.13
CA LYS A 75 25.02 -8.58 -3.62
C LYS A 75 24.91 -8.77 -2.11
N THR A 76 24.77 -7.66 -1.39
CA THR A 76 24.63 -7.65 0.08
C THR A 76 23.36 -8.34 0.56
N ILE A 77 22.25 -8.17 -0.18
CA ILE A 77 20.98 -8.85 0.13
C ILE A 77 21.12 -10.36 -0.05
N SER A 78 21.80 -10.80 -1.12
CA SER A 78 22.05 -12.22 -1.40
C SER A 78 22.92 -12.91 -0.34
N GLU A 79 23.85 -12.17 0.25
CA GLU A 79 24.69 -12.68 1.35
C GLU A 79 23.96 -12.68 2.69
N ASN A 80 23.05 -11.72 2.93
CA ASN A 80 22.38 -11.51 4.21
C ASN A 80 20.86 -11.76 4.18
N VAL A 81 20.40 -12.75 3.40
CA VAL A 81 18.97 -13.00 3.13
C VAL A 81 18.12 -13.07 4.40
N LEU A 82 18.57 -13.79 5.43
CA LEU A 82 17.82 -13.95 6.69
C LEU A 82 17.58 -12.60 7.39
N LYS A 83 18.60 -11.73 7.40
CA LYS A 83 18.48 -10.40 8.00
C LYS A 83 17.39 -9.60 7.27
N TYR A 84 17.47 -9.50 5.95
CA TYR A 84 16.47 -8.76 5.15
C TYR A 84 15.07 -9.35 5.25
N PHE A 85 14.96 -10.68 5.32
CA PHE A 85 13.68 -11.35 5.59
C PHE A 85 13.07 -10.87 6.91
N ILE A 86 13.83 -10.90 8.01
CA ILE A 86 13.36 -10.44 9.33
C ILE A 86 12.96 -8.96 9.28
N TRP A 87 13.75 -8.10 8.63
CA TRP A 87 13.42 -6.68 8.49
C TRP A 87 12.12 -6.45 7.72
N SER A 88 11.93 -7.12 6.59
CA SER A 88 10.71 -7.01 5.78
C SER A 88 9.48 -7.53 6.55
N PHE A 89 9.62 -8.63 7.28
CA PHE A 89 8.57 -9.18 8.12
C PHE A 89 8.21 -8.24 9.28
N SER A 90 9.20 -7.69 9.98
CA SER A 90 8.98 -6.74 11.07
C SER A 90 8.29 -5.47 10.60
N ALA A 91 8.70 -4.93 9.44
CA ALA A 91 8.06 -3.76 8.84
C ALA A 91 6.59 -4.06 8.49
N TYR A 92 6.33 -5.22 7.87
CA TYR A 92 4.96 -5.68 7.59
C TYR A 92 4.13 -5.78 8.88
N PHE A 93 4.68 -6.39 9.92
CA PHE A 93 4.00 -6.55 11.20
C PHE A 93 3.61 -5.21 11.83
N ILE A 94 4.52 -4.23 11.83
CA ILE A 94 4.25 -2.88 12.34
C ILE A 94 3.11 -2.22 11.56
N VAL A 95 3.12 -2.32 10.22
CA VAL A 95 2.04 -1.77 9.39
C VAL A 95 0.70 -2.42 9.71
N GLN A 96 0.67 -3.74 9.93
CA GLN A 96 -0.55 -4.44 10.33
C GLN A 96 -1.07 -3.99 11.69
N VAL A 97 -0.19 -3.79 12.67
CA VAL A 97 -0.58 -3.25 13.98
C VAL A 97 -1.20 -1.87 13.83
N ILE A 98 -0.61 -0.99 13.00
CA ILE A 98 -1.18 0.33 12.69
C ILE A 98 -2.56 0.20 12.05
N GLN A 99 -2.73 -0.66 11.05
CA GLN A 99 -4.01 -0.86 10.37
C GLN A 99 -5.12 -1.38 11.30
N ILE A 100 -4.80 -2.32 12.19
CA ILE A 100 -5.77 -2.88 13.14
C ILE A 100 -6.15 -1.86 14.22
N SER A 101 -5.18 -1.06 14.68
CA SER A 101 -5.41 -0.05 15.71
C SER A 101 -6.11 1.21 15.19
N TYR A 102 -5.92 1.55 13.91
CA TYR A 102 -6.42 2.80 13.34
C TYR A 102 -7.94 3.00 13.49
N PRO A 103 -8.82 2.01 13.19
CA PRO A 103 -10.26 2.17 13.43
C PRO A 103 -10.61 2.43 14.90
N SER A 104 -9.88 1.80 15.83
CA SER A 104 -10.10 1.99 17.26
C SER A 104 -9.74 3.41 17.69
N ILE A 105 -8.60 3.92 17.21
CA ILE A 105 -8.18 5.31 17.42
C ILE A 105 -9.22 6.26 16.82
N LYS A 106 -9.62 6.04 15.56
CA LYS A 106 -10.63 6.85 14.89
C LYS A 106 -11.94 6.93 15.68
N SER A 107 -12.43 5.79 16.17
CA SER A 107 -13.68 5.75 16.96
C SER A 107 -13.61 6.55 18.26
N TYR A 108 -12.42 6.77 18.83
CA TYR A 108 -12.24 7.50 20.07
C TYR A 108 -12.21 9.02 19.88
N PHE A 109 -11.69 9.50 18.75
CA PHE A 109 -11.45 10.93 18.52
C PHE A 109 -12.65 11.70 17.93
N ILE A 110 -13.73 11.02 17.55
CA ILE A 110 -14.70 11.60 16.61
C ILE A 110 -16.13 11.62 17.15
N PHE A 111 -16.62 12.85 17.33
CA PHE A 111 -17.96 13.29 17.70
C PHE A 111 -18.86 13.54 16.46
N GLU A 112 -20.18 13.59 16.69
CA GLU A 112 -21.37 13.63 15.79
C GLU A 112 -21.26 14.20 14.35
N VAL A 113 -20.34 15.13 14.04
CA VAL A 113 -20.21 15.76 12.70
C VAL A 113 -19.65 14.80 11.65
N GLU A 114 -18.67 13.95 11.99
CA GLU A 114 -18.13 12.96 11.04
C GLU A 114 -19.12 11.84 10.69
N ASN A 115 -20.07 11.52 11.58
CA ASN A 115 -21.03 10.45 11.31
C ASN A 115 -21.93 10.78 10.11
N LEU A 116 -22.19 12.07 9.84
CA LEU A 116 -22.92 12.50 8.66
C LEU A 116 -22.06 12.37 7.39
N GLY A 117 -20.84 12.94 7.38
CA GLY A 117 -19.96 12.87 6.20
C GLY A 117 -19.54 11.44 5.84
N ILE A 118 -19.25 10.59 6.84
CA ILE A 118 -18.94 9.17 6.64
C ILE A 118 -20.16 8.42 6.08
N LYS A 119 -21.36 8.67 6.62
CA LYS A 119 -22.60 8.05 6.15
C LYS A 119 -22.94 8.47 4.73
N GLU A 120 -22.74 9.73 4.37
CA GLU A 120 -22.92 10.23 3.01
C GLU A 120 -21.92 9.61 2.04
N TYR A 121 -20.65 9.48 2.44
CA TYR A 121 -19.62 8.83 1.63
C TYR A 121 -19.97 7.36 1.34
N TYR A 122 -20.28 6.57 2.38
CA TYR A 122 -20.66 5.17 2.19
C TYR A 122 -22.02 5.01 1.50
N GLY A 123 -22.94 5.96 1.68
CA GLY A 123 -24.19 6.03 0.92
C GLY A 123 -23.94 6.25 -0.57
N TYR A 124 -23.02 7.15 -0.92
CA TYR A 124 -22.59 7.38 -2.30
C TYR A 124 -21.95 6.14 -2.92
N LEU A 125 -21.05 5.44 -2.20
CA LEU A 125 -20.46 4.18 -2.68
C LEU A 125 -21.51 3.10 -2.89
N ARG A 126 -22.46 2.97 -1.96
CA ARG A 126 -23.56 2.01 -2.09
C ARG A 126 -24.44 2.32 -3.30
N ASN A 127 -24.74 3.59 -3.56
CA ASN A 127 -25.56 3.97 -4.71
C ASN A 127 -24.81 3.84 -6.05
N ASN A 128 -23.47 3.76 -6.01
CA ASN A 128 -22.60 3.64 -7.18
C ASN A 128 -21.71 2.39 -7.05
N HIS A 129 -22.30 1.21 -7.04
CA HIS A 129 -21.59 -0.06 -6.85
C HIS A 129 -20.36 -0.28 -7.76
N MET A 130 -20.36 0.32 -8.97
CA MET A 130 -19.23 0.27 -9.90
C MET A 130 -17.94 0.89 -9.32
N LEU A 131 -18.04 1.75 -8.30
CA LEU A 131 -16.86 2.35 -7.67
C LEU A 131 -16.03 1.32 -6.91
N TYR A 132 -16.63 0.29 -6.30
CA TYR A 132 -15.87 -0.83 -5.72
C TYR A 132 -15.06 -1.59 -6.76
N PHE A 133 -15.61 -1.74 -7.97
CA PHE A 133 -14.88 -2.29 -9.11
C PHE A 133 -13.73 -1.37 -9.53
N THR A 134 -13.94 -0.05 -9.53
CA THR A 134 -12.88 0.93 -9.79
C THR A 134 -11.75 0.88 -8.77
N GLN A 135 -12.03 0.68 -7.48
CA GLN A 135 -10.98 0.48 -6.45
C GLN A 135 -10.11 -0.73 -6.78
N SER A 136 -10.74 -1.82 -7.20
CA SER A 136 -10.03 -3.04 -7.62
C SER A 136 -9.16 -2.78 -8.85
N ILE A 137 -9.65 -2.00 -9.82
CA ILE A 137 -8.87 -1.59 -11.00
C ILE A 137 -7.63 -0.80 -10.59
N PHE A 138 -7.75 0.18 -9.69
CA PHE A 138 -6.61 0.97 -9.24
C PHE A 138 -5.55 0.12 -8.53
N TYR A 139 -6.00 -0.84 -7.72
CA TYR A 139 -5.12 -1.81 -7.08
C TYR A 139 -4.32 -2.62 -8.12
N TYR A 140 -4.99 -3.23 -9.10
CA TYR A 140 -4.31 -4.00 -10.15
C TYR A 140 -3.44 -3.14 -11.07
N LEU A 141 -3.83 -1.89 -11.34
CA LEU A 141 -3.00 -0.91 -12.06
C LEU A 141 -1.66 -0.70 -11.33
N GLY A 142 -1.69 -0.54 -10.01
CA GLY A 142 -0.47 -0.44 -9.20
C GLY A 142 0.44 -1.65 -9.37
N GLU A 143 -0.12 -2.86 -9.36
CA GLU A 143 0.64 -4.10 -9.58
C GLU A 143 1.26 -4.18 -10.98
N ILE A 144 0.51 -3.82 -12.01
CA ILE A 144 1.00 -3.78 -13.40
C ILE A 144 2.15 -2.77 -13.51
N ILE A 145 2.00 -1.58 -12.93
CA ILE A 145 3.05 -0.56 -12.91
C ILE A 145 4.30 -1.08 -12.19
N ALA A 146 4.15 -1.77 -11.05
CA ALA A 146 5.27 -2.36 -10.33
C ALA A 146 6.03 -3.38 -11.21
N ILE A 147 5.32 -4.26 -11.92
CA ILE A 147 5.93 -5.22 -12.84
C ILE A 147 6.70 -4.50 -13.96
N ILE A 148 6.10 -3.47 -14.57
CA ILE A 148 6.74 -2.68 -15.62
C ILE A 148 8.01 -1.98 -15.10
N LEU A 149 7.95 -1.40 -13.89
CA LEU A 149 9.10 -0.75 -13.27
C LEU A 149 10.23 -1.73 -12.98
N ILE A 150 9.93 -2.93 -12.47
CA ILE A 150 10.92 -3.98 -12.25
C ILE A 150 11.55 -4.36 -13.58
N TYR A 151 10.73 -4.71 -14.57
CA TYR A 151 11.20 -5.14 -15.89
C TYR A 151 12.13 -4.10 -16.53
N ASN A 152 11.70 -2.83 -16.57
CA ASN A 152 12.47 -1.75 -17.17
C ASN A 152 13.82 -1.54 -16.48
N LYS A 153 13.89 -1.63 -15.14
CA LYS A 153 15.16 -1.45 -14.45
C LYS A 153 16.09 -2.64 -14.60
N THR A 154 15.55 -3.87 -14.58
CA THR A 154 16.37 -5.07 -14.79
C THR A 154 16.89 -5.22 -16.23
N LYS A 155 16.23 -4.59 -17.21
CA LYS A 155 16.68 -4.60 -18.61
C LYS A 155 17.87 -3.66 -18.86
N ASN A 156 18.03 -2.63 -18.02
CA ASN A 156 19.04 -1.60 -18.18
C ASN A 156 20.34 -1.89 -17.40
N GLU A 157 20.39 -3.00 -16.65
CA GLU A 157 21.61 -3.58 -16.03
C GLU A 157 22.14 -4.74 -16.88
#